data_AF-A0A4R2EMB8-F1
#
_entry.id   AF-A0A4R2EMB8-F1
#
_cell.length_a   1.000
_cell.length_b   1.000
_cell.length_c   1.000
_cell.angle_alpha   90.00
_cell.angle_beta   90.00
_cell.angle_gamma   90.00
#
_symmetry.space_group_name_H-M   'P 1'
#
loop_
_entity.id
_entity.type
_entity.pdbx_description
1 polymer ?
#
loop_
_entity_poly.entity_id
_entity_poly.type
_entity_poly.pdbx_seq_one_letter_code
_entity_poly.pdbx_strand_id
1 'polypeptide(L)'
;MNKIITIIILVIFKLTVFAQDKITDELKTLSDSKQFDKIIEQYASNAKEYSAKALYYIGQAYYMKEDDNNCIKFMDLSITKDSTDPAPYYIKASTLNYMRKYNDAIKCFQIAIKLKPNDAEFYSGLGDSYYQLENYDLAVESYKKATEQKNCQERPFSMIAQIYYDTKQNEKALDAFYIAKSKIDNESDLYINALFNIGLLESLKGNYDKAEPAFIELIQLDSTDYHSYAKLIQVYYHRKEYDKAKLYKDKLYKAHDKGELKDNMKDMFCFDQFKWDNFLIQVFERYENVNKGKIYNKHLFYVINNAGDIILRVQTEFSPISIELGGPKYLLCANKGDTHYNSGIGFSDDLKYDDLKSAAIKLFEKYMK
;
A
#
# COMPACT_ATOMS: atom_id res chain seq x y z
N MET A 1 -18.34 -59.13 40.39
CA MET A 1 -17.12 -58.40 39.94
C MET A 1 -17.40 -57.38 38.84
N ASN A 2 -18.13 -57.70 37.76
CA ASN A 2 -18.33 -56.77 36.63
C ASN A 2 -18.95 -55.41 36.97
N LYS A 3 -19.97 -55.32 37.84
CA LYS A 3 -20.59 -54.03 38.20
C LYS A 3 -19.65 -53.06 38.93
N ILE A 4 -18.75 -53.57 39.79
CA ILE A 4 -17.80 -52.74 40.54
C ILE A 4 -16.71 -52.20 39.61
N ILE A 5 -16.23 -53.02 38.68
CA ILE A 5 -15.24 -52.61 37.67
C ILE A 5 -15.84 -51.54 36.74
N THR A 6 -17.08 -51.70 36.28
CA THR A 6 -17.75 -50.68 35.45
C THR A 6 -17.96 -49.35 36.17
N ILE A 7 -18.31 -49.38 37.47
CA ILE A 7 -18.48 -48.16 38.28
C ILE A 7 -17.14 -47.45 38.50
N ILE A 8 -16.07 -48.20 38.80
CA ILE A 8 -14.72 -47.64 38.96
C ILE A 8 -14.24 -47.00 37.65
N ILE A 9 -14.46 -47.67 36.50
CA ILE A 9 -14.12 -47.11 35.18
C ILE A 9 -14.90 -45.82 34.91
N LEU A 10 -16.21 -45.79 35.19
CA LEU A 10 -17.05 -44.59 35.04
C LEU A 10 -16.62 -43.43 35.95
N VAL A 11 -16.21 -43.72 37.19
CA VAL A 11 -15.73 -42.71 38.14
C VAL A 11 -14.36 -42.17 37.71
N ILE A 12 -13.43 -43.05 37.32
CA ILE A 12 -12.12 -42.65 36.79
C ILE A 12 -12.30 -41.80 35.52
N PHE A 13 -13.19 -42.23 34.62
CA PHE A 13 -13.49 -41.50 33.39
C PHE A 13 -14.06 -40.11 33.68
N LYS A 14 -14.98 -39.98 34.64
CA LYS A 14 -15.50 -38.67 35.07
C LYS A 14 -14.45 -37.78 35.70
N LEU A 15 -13.55 -38.34 36.52
CA LEU A 15 -12.46 -37.59 37.14
C LEU A 15 -11.45 -37.09 36.10
N THR A 16 -11.13 -37.89 35.08
CA THR A 16 -10.23 -37.49 34.00
C THR A 16 -10.81 -36.39 33.12
N VAL A 17 -12.11 -36.45 32.83
CA VAL A 17 -12.81 -35.39 32.08
C VAL A 17 -12.82 -34.10 32.89
N PHE A 18 -13.18 -34.17 34.18
CA PHE A 18 -13.21 -33.00 35.06
C PHE A 18 -11.82 -32.34 35.24
N ALA A 19 -10.75 -33.13 35.26
CA ALA A 19 -9.39 -32.61 35.31
C ALA A 19 -8.95 -31.93 34.00
N GLN A 20 -9.35 -32.46 32.84
CA GLN A 20 -9.08 -31.84 31.54
C GLN A 20 -9.84 -30.52 31.36
N ASP A 21 -11.06 -30.43 31.87
CA ASP A 21 -11.85 -29.18 31.85
C ASP A 21 -11.13 -28.10 32.66
N LYS A 22 -10.62 -28.42 33.86
CA LYS A 22 -9.86 -27.47 34.69
C LYS A 22 -8.59 -26.95 34.02
N ILE A 23 -7.81 -27.83 33.37
CA ILE A 23 -6.59 -27.42 32.66
C ILE A 23 -6.91 -26.51 31.48
N THR A 24 -7.98 -26.82 30.75
CA THR A 24 -8.41 -26.00 29.61
C THR A 24 -8.80 -24.59 30.06
N ASP A 25 -9.52 -24.46 31.18
CA ASP A 25 -9.91 -23.17 31.75
C ASP A 25 -8.71 -22.36 32.26
N GLU A 26 -7.73 -23.03 32.87
CA GLU A 26 -6.50 -22.39 33.33
C GLU A 26 -5.66 -21.87 32.15
N LEU A 27 -5.48 -22.70 31.11
CA LEU A 27 -4.79 -22.30 29.89
C LEU A 27 -5.48 -21.13 29.18
N LYS A 28 -6.82 -21.14 29.13
CA LYS A 28 -7.59 -20.01 28.61
C LYS A 28 -7.31 -18.74 29.42
N THR A 29 -7.38 -18.82 30.75
CA THR A 29 -7.14 -17.67 31.64
C THR A 29 -5.74 -17.09 31.46
N LEU A 30 -4.73 -17.96 31.32
CA LEU A 30 -3.36 -17.55 31.04
C LEU A 30 -3.24 -16.90 29.65
N SER A 31 -3.92 -17.43 28.63
CA SER A 31 -3.92 -16.88 27.27
C SER A 31 -4.57 -15.49 27.23
N ASP A 32 -5.74 -15.35 27.86
CA ASP A 32 -6.45 -14.08 28.01
C ASP A 32 -5.59 -13.04 28.76
N SER A 33 -4.77 -13.50 29.71
CA SER A 33 -3.80 -12.68 30.45
C SER A 33 -2.44 -12.52 29.74
N LYS A 34 -2.29 -13.03 28.52
CA LYS A 34 -1.05 -13.00 27.71
C LYS A 34 0.17 -13.64 28.38
N GLN A 35 -0.03 -14.57 29.31
CA GLN A 35 1.04 -15.28 30.03
C GLN A 35 1.54 -16.50 29.23
N PHE A 36 1.95 -16.28 27.98
CA PHE A 36 2.28 -17.36 27.03
C PHE A 36 3.52 -18.17 27.44
N ASP A 37 4.53 -17.52 28.03
CA ASP A 37 5.73 -18.22 28.51
C ASP A 37 5.39 -19.23 29.61
N LYS A 38 4.48 -18.89 30.53
CA LYS A 38 4.00 -19.82 31.56
C LYS A 38 3.25 -21.00 30.96
N ILE A 39 2.41 -20.76 29.94
CA ILE A 39 1.73 -21.84 29.23
C ILE A 39 2.75 -22.83 28.66
N ILE A 40 3.78 -22.31 28.00
CA ILE A 40 4.81 -23.13 27.34
C ILE A 40 5.62 -23.91 28.39
N GLU A 41 6.16 -23.23 29.39
CA GLU A 41 7.04 -23.82 30.41
C GLU A 41 6.35 -24.91 31.23
N GLN A 42 5.09 -24.69 31.61
CA GLN A 42 4.40 -25.58 32.55
C GLN A 42 3.60 -26.70 31.86
N TYR A 43 3.09 -26.45 30.65
CA TYR A 43 2.11 -27.36 30.02
C TYR A 43 2.66 -28.05 28.76
N ALA A 44 3.59 -27.47 28.00
CA ALA A 44 3.98 -28.02 26.70
C ALA A 44 4.60 -29.44 26.78
N SER A 45 5.30 -29.78 27.86
CA SER A 45 5.96 -31.09 28.03
C SER A 45 4.98 -32.25 28.23
N ASN A 46 3.80 -31.99 28.81
CA ASN A 46 2.79 -33.00 29.16
C ASN A 46 1.63 -33.10 28.16
N ALA A 47 1.80 -32.49 26.98
CA ALA A 47 0.76 -32.26 25.97
C ALA A 47 -0.09 -33.48 25.56
N LYS A 48 0.47 -34.70 25.58
CA LYS A 48 -0.20 -35.92 25.08
C LYS A 48 -1.52 -36.23 25.81
N GLU A 49 -1.59 -35.85 27.08
CA GLU A 49 -2.72 -36.14 27.96
C GLU A 49 -3.85 -35.10 27.88
N TYR A 50 -3.64 -34.01 27.15
CA TYR A 50 -4.56 -32.89 27.12
C TYR A 50 -5.67 -33.03 26.08
N SER A 51 -6.75 -32.29 26.32
CA SER A 51 -7.87 -32.13 25.39
C SER A 51 -7.41 -31.41 24.11
N ALA A 52 -8.19 -31.52 23.04
CA ALA A 52 -7.93 -30.79 21.80
C ALA A 52 -7.87 -29.27 22.05
N LYS A 53 -8.73 -28.75 22.93
CA LYS A 53 -8.80 -27.32 23.23
C LYS A 53 -7.61 -26.82 24.06
N ALA A 54 -7.16 -27.60 25.03
CA ALA A 54 -5.93 -27.30 25.77
C ALA A 54 -4.70 -27.30 24.85
N LEU A 55 -4.60 -28.28 23.93
CA LEU A 55 -3.54 -28.31 22.91
C LEU A 55 -3.58 -27.08 21.99
N TYR A 56 -4.77 -26.62 21.60
CA TYR A 56 -4.95 -25.38 20.85
C TYR A 56 -4.39 -24.16 21.60
N TYR A 57 -4.67 -24.00 22.90
CA TYR A 57 -4.13 -22.89 23.67
C TYR A 57 -2.60 -22.93 23.81
N ILE A 58 -2.01 -24.11 23.93
CA ILE A 58 -0.54 -24.25 23.93
C ILE A 58 0.02 -23.87 22.55
N GLY A 59 -0.59 -24.34 21.47
CA GLY A 59 -0.18 -23.94 20.11
C GLY A 59 -0.35 -22.45 19.86
N GLN A 60 -1.41 -21.83 20.39
CA GLN A 60 -1.63 -20.39 20.34
C GLN A 60 -0.54 -19.63 21.11
N ALA A 61 -0.11 -20.14 22.28
CA ALA A 61 1.01 -19.55 23.00
C ALA A 61 2.29 -19.56 22.15
N TYR A 62 2.59 -20.66 21.47
CA TYR A 62 3.73 -20.71 20.53
C TYR A 62 3.56 -19.77 19.33
N TYR A 63 2.35 -19.64 18.78
CA TYR A 63 2.04 -18.66 17.73
C TYR A 63 2.36 -17.23 18.19
N MET A 64 1.93 -16.86 19.41
CA MET A 64 2.20 -15.55 20.01
C MET A 64 3.67 -15.33 20.37
N LYS A 65 4.46 -16.40 20.45
CA LYS A 65 5.92 -16.36 20.66
C LYS A 65 6.71 -16.51 19.36
N GLU A 66 6.04 -16.52 18.21
CA GLU A 66 6.64 -16.66 16.88
C GLU A 66 7.48 -17.95 16.72
N ASP A 67 7.15 -18.99 17.49
CA ASP A 67 7.72 -20.33 17.30
C ASP A 67 6.82 -21.14 16.36
N ASP A 68 7.02 -20.92 15.07
CA ASP A 68 6.19 -21.49 14.01
C ASP A 68 6.15 -23.03 14.03
N ASN A 69 7.29 -23.66 14.32
CA ASN A 69 7.42 -25.11 14.30
C ASN A 69 6.63 -25.76 15.44
N ASN A 70 6.75 -25.24 16.67
CA ASN A 70 5.96 -25.74 17.78
C ASN A 70 4.48 -25.34 17.63
N CYS A 71 4.17 -24.15 17.12
CA CYS A 71 2.80 -23.77 16.78
C CYS A 71 2.14 -24.84 15.88
N ILE A 72 2.73 -25.16 14.73
CA ILE A 72 2.19 -26.17 13.81
C ILE A 72 2.06 -27.53 14.49
N LYS A 73 3.09 -27.97 15.23
CA LYS A 73 3.07 -29.25 15.96
C LYS A 73 1.87 -29.34 16.91
N PHE A 74 1.61 -28.31 17.69
CA PHE A 74 0.51 -28.31 18.66
C PHE A 74 -0.86 -28.14 18.00
N MET A 75 -0.96 -27.40 16.90
CA MET A 75 -2.16 -27.35 16.08
C MET A 75 -2.48 -28.72 15.48
N ASP A 76 -1.48 -29.46 14.99
CA ASP A 76 -1.65 -30.82 14.48
C ASP A 76 -2.11 -31.80 15.55
N LEU A 77 -1.56 -31.70 16.76
CA LEU A 77 -2.03 -32.49 17.91
C LEU A 77 -3.49 -32.16 18.27
N SER A 78 -3.87 -30.88 18.26
CA SER A 78 -5.24 -30.44 18.49
C SER A 78 -6.20 -31.02 17.43
N ILE A 79 -5.86 -30.86 16.15
CA ILE A 79 -6.63 -31.36 14.99
C ILE A 79 -6.79 -32.88 15.04
N THR A 80 -5.75 -33.60 15.45
CA THR A 80 -5.78 -35.08 15.55
C THR A 80 -6.77 -35.54 16.64
N LYS A 81 -6.91 -34.77 17.72
CA LYS A 81 -7.86 -35.07 18.81
C LYS A 81 -9.29 -34.65 18.47
N ASP A 82 -9.45 -33.53 17.77
CA ASP A 82 -10.72 -33.00 17.30
C ASP A 82 -10.54 -32.23 15.98
N SER A 83 -11.07 -32.78 14.89
CA SER A 83 -11.02 -32.18 13.56
C SER A 83 -12.21 -31.29 13.22
N THR A 84 -13.09 -31.02 14.19
CA THR A 84 -14.32 -30.26 13.98
C THR A 84 -14.21 -28.78 14.39
N ASP A 85 -13.21 -28.41 15.19
CA ASP A 85 -12.91 -27.00 15.50
C ASP A 85 -12.16 -26.35 14.32
N PRO A 86 -12.67 -25.27 13.71
CA PRO A 86 -11.96 -24.56 12.64
C PRO A 86 -10.72 -23.78 13.13
N ALA A 87 -10.66 -23.41 14.41
CA ALA A 87 -9.62 -22.48 14.91
C ALA A 87 -8.18 -23.02 14.77
N PRO A 88 -7.89 -24.31 15.08
CA PRO A 88 -6.57 -24.88 14.85
C PRO A 88 -6.14 -24.87 13.37
N TYR A 89 -7.07 -25.15 12.45
CA TYR A 89 -6.79 -25.10 11.01
C TYR A 89 -6.44 -23.68 10.56
N TYR A 90 -7.16 -22.68 11.04
CA TYR A 90 -6.91 -21.27 10.74
C TYR A 90 -5.54 -20.81 11.25
N ILE A 91 -5.19 -21.09 12.51
CA ILE A 91 -3.89 -20.70 13.06
C ILE A 91 -2.76 -21.42 12.33
N LYS A 92 -2.91 -22.74 12.10
CA LYS A 92 -1.94 -23.50 11.30
C LYS A 92 -1.77 -22.89 9.89
N ALA A 93 -2.86 -22.55 9.21
CA ALA A 93 -2.82 -21.94 7.88
C ALA A 93 -2.10 -20.60 7.89
N SER A 94 -2.38 -19.76 8.88
CA SER A 94 -1.75 -18.44 9.05
C SER A 94 -0.25 -18.56 9.29
N THR A 95 0.17 -19.51 10.15
CA THR A 95 1.59 -19.83 10.36
C THR A 95 2.24 -20.34 9.08
N LEU A 96 1.58 -21.23 8.33
CA LEU A 96 2.08 -21.73 7.05
C LEU A 96 2.23 -20.61 6.01
N ASN A 97 1.31 -19.66 5.96
CA ASN A 97 1.42 -18.45 5.13
C ASN A 97 2.66 -17.64 5.50
N TYR A 98 2.88 -17.38 6.79
CA TYR A 98 4.06 -16.68 7.27
C TYR A 98 5.36 -17.40 6.88
N MET A 99 5.38 -18.73 6.98
CA MET A 99 6.47 -19.59 6.52
C MET A 99 6.58 -19.74 4.98
N ARG A 100 5.75 -19.01 4.20
CA ARG A 100 5.67 -19.08 2.73
C ARG A 100 5.28 -20.45 2.16
N LYS A 101 4.63 -21.29 2.96
CA LYS A 101 4.09 -22.61 2.57
C LYS A 101 2.65 -22.48 2.08
N TYR A 102 2.44 -21.64 1.06
CA TYR A 102 1.11 -21.19 0.64
C TYR A 102 0.17 -22.33 0.22
N ASN A 103 0.66 -23.35 -0.49
CA ASN A 103 -0.18 -24.48 -0.91
C ASN A 103 -0.72 -25.30 0.27
N ASP A 104 0.04 -25.42 1.36
CA ASP A 104 -0.42 -26.12 2.56
C ASP A 104 -1.33 -25.23 3.41
N ALA A 105 -1.08 -23.92 3.43
CA ALA A 105 -1.99 -22.94 4.02
C ALA A 105 -3.37 -22.97 3.36
N ILE A 106 -3.43 -22.99 2.02
CA ILE A 106 -4.69 -23.09 1.25
C ILE A 106 -5.51 -24.29 1.68
N LYS A 107 -4.91 -25.48 1.79
CA LYS A 107 -5.60 -26.70 2.24
C LYS A 107 -6.21 -26.50 3.63
N CYS A 108 -5.46 -25.89 4.55
CA CYS A 108 -5.93 -25.64 5.92
C CYS A 108 -7.07 -24.60 5.95
N PHE A 109 -6.96 -23.49 5.21
CA PHE A 109 -8.05 -22.51 5.11
C PHE A 109 -9.31 -23.10 4.49
N GLN A 110 -9.20 -23.92 3.44
CA GLN A 110 -10.35 -24.59 2.82
C GLN A 110 -11.09 -25.50 3.83
N ILE A 111 -10.36 -26.19 4.70
CA ILE A 111 -10.96 -26.98 5.77
C ILE A 111 -11.64 -26.07 6.81
N ALA A 112 -10.97 -25.00 7.26
CA ALA A 112 -11.56 -24.04 8.19
C ALA A 112 -12.87 -23.43 7.66
N ILE A 113 -12.89 -23.05 6.37
CA ILE A 113 -14.07 -22.54 5.66
C ILE A 113 -15.18 -23.59 5.61
N LYS A 114 -14.85 -24.86 5.31
CA LYS A 114 -15.85 -25.94 5.29
C LYS A 114 -16.50 -26.15 6.66
N LEU A 115 -15.74 -26.01 7.74
CA LEU A 115 -16.22 -26.16 9.12
C LEU A 115 -17.03 -24.95 9.58
N LYS A 116 -16.62 -23.73 9.19
CA LYS A 116 -17.33 -22.49 9.52
C LYS A 116 -17.27 -21.53 8.32
N PRO A 117 -18.28 -21.56 7.43
CA PRO A 117 -18.24 -20.84 6.15
C PRO A 117 -18.53 -19.34 6.25
N ASN A 118 -18.85 -18.83 7.44
CA ASN A 118 -19.29 -17.44 7.65
C ASN A 118 -18.22 -16.59 8.37
N ASP A 119 -16.94 -16.97 8.28
CA ASP A 119 -15.84 -16.25 8.92
C ASP A 119 -14.97 -15.54 7.89
N ALA A 120 -14.96 -14.20 7.93
CA ALA A 120 -14.21 -13.38 6.98
C ALA A 120 -12.70 -13.68 6.98
N GLU A 121 -12.13 -13.95 8.15
CA GLU A 121 -10.69 -14.13 8.30
C GLU A 121 -10.17 -15.34 7.51
N PHE A 122 -10.98 -16.39 7.38
CA PHE A 122 -10.56 -17.59 6.66
C PHE A 122 -10.47 -17.34 5.16
N TYR A 123 -11.43 -16.59 4.60
CA TYR A 123 -11.40 -16.18 3.21
C TYR A 123 -10.32 -15.13 2.95
N SER A 124 -10.08 -14.21 3.89
CA SER A 124 -8.99 -13.23 3.79
C SER A 124 -7.63 -13.93 3.75
N GLY A 125 -7.38 -14.87 4.67
CA GLY A 125 -6.13 -15.63 4.72
C GLY A 125 -5.93 -16.52 3.49
N LEU A 126 -7.02 -17.10 2.96
CA LEU A 126 -7.01 -17.82 1.69
C LEU A 126 -6.64 -16.89 0.51
N GLY A 127 -7.23 -15.69 0.49
CA GLY A 127 -6.88 -14.64 -0.47
C GLY A 127 -5.42 -14.25 -0.41
N ASP A 128 -4.87 -14.09 0.79
CA ASP A 128 -3.44 -13.81 1.00
C ASP A 128 -2.56 -14.94 0.43
N SER A 129 -2.93 -16.21 0.65
CA SER A 129 -2.19 -17.34 0.06
C SER A 129 -2.20 -17.33 -1.48
N TYR A 130 -3.37 -17.07 -2.09
CA TYR A 130 -3.48 -17.00 -3.54
C TYR A 130 -2.74 -15.79 -4.12
N TYR A 131 -2.80 -14.64 -3.44
CA TYR A 131 -2.08 -13.43 -3.84
C TYR A 131 -0.57 -13.67 -3.89
N GLN A 132 -0.02 -14.33 -2.87
CA GLN A 132 1.41 -14.66 -2.81
C GLN A 132 1.85 -15.70 -3.85
N LEU A 133 0.91 -16.48 -4.39
CA LEU A 133 1.12 -17.38 -5.52
C LEU A 133 0.83 -16.71 -6.87
N GLU A 134 0.60 -15.39 -6.88
CA GLU A 134 0.23 -14.60 -8.07
C GLU A 134 -1.06 -15.08 -8.77
N ASN A 135 -1.87 -15.89 -8.07
CA ASN A 135 -3.17 -16.34 -8.54
C ASN A 135 -4.24 -15.27 -8.25
N TYR A 136 -4.08 -14.11 -8.90
CA TYR A 136 -4.86 -12.90 -8.61
C TYR A 136 -6.38 -13.07 -8.73
N ASP A 137 -6.85 -13.87 -9.69
CA ASP A 137 -8.29 -14.12 -9.85
C ASP A 137 -8.89 -14.84 -8.63
N LEU A 138 -8.21 -15.90 -8.15
CA LEU A 138 -8.62 -16.65 -6.95
C LEU A 138 -8.44 -15.83 -5.67
N ALA A 139 -7.41 -14.98 -5.63
CA ALA A 139 -7.21 -14.05 -4.52
C ALA A 139 -8.39 -13.07 -4.42
N VAL A 140 -8.77 -12.44 -5.52
CA VAL A 140 -9.90 -11.51 -5.57
C VAL A 140 -11.22 -12.21 -5.24
N GLU A 141 -11.45 -13.42 -5.75
CA GLU A 141 -12.63 -14.22 -5.39
C GLU A 141 -12.70 -14.47 -3.87
N SER A 142 -11.58 -14.88 -3.27
CA SER A 142 -11.48 -15.13 -1.84
C SER A 142 -11.70 -13.86 -1.02
N TYR A 143 -11.08 -12.73 -1.37
CA TYR A 143 -11.32 -11.48 -0.68
C TYR A 143 -12.77 -10.99 -0.83
N LYS A 144 -13.40 -11.16 -2.00
CA LYS A 144 -14.83 -10.85 -2.15
C LYS A 144 -15.71 -11.70 -1.25
N LYS A 145 -15.40 -12.99 -1.10
CA LYS A 145 -16.07 -13.85 -0.13
C LYS A 145 -15.87 -13.36 1.31
N ALA A 146 -14.70 -12.82 1.63
CA ALA A 146 -14.45 -12.18 2.92
C ALA A 146 -15.33 -10.93 3.12
N THR A 147 -15.43 -10.05 2.12
CA THR A 147 -16.22 -8.79 2.22
C THR A 147 -17.73 -8.99 2.30
N GLU A 148 -18.23 -10.16 1.89
CA GLU A 148 -19.63 -10.58 2.09
C GLU A 148 -19.95 -10.95 3.55
N GLN A 149 -18.94 -11.19 4.39
CA GLN A 149 -19.14 -11.60 5.79
C GLN A 149 -19.32 -10.41 6.73
N LYS A 150 -20.15 -10.60 7.76
CA LYS A 150 -20.44 -9.53 8.75
C LYS A 150 -19.23 -9.10 9.58
N ASN A 151 -18.26 -9.98 9.79
CA ASN A 151 -17.06 -9.73 10.57
C ASN A 151 -15.84 -9.35 9.69
N CYS A 152 -16.06 -8.89 8.45
CA CYS A 152 -14.97 -8.51 7.56
C CYS A 152 -14.19 -7.31 8.10
N GLN A 153 -12.87 -7.47 8.12
CA GLN A 153 -11.92 -6.40 8.43
C GLN A 153 -11.60 -5.56 7.18
N GLU A 154 -10.76 -4.54 7.34
CA GLU A 154 -10.39 -3.59 6.29
C GLU A 154 -9.61 -4.22 5.12
N ARG A 155 -8.69 -5.14 5.45
CA ARG A 155 -7.68 -5.67 4.51
C ARG A 155 -8.27 -6.23 3.20
N PRO A 156 -9.31 -7.08 3.19
CA PRO A 156 -9.91 -7.55 1.93
C PRO A 156 -10.35 -6.46 0.97
N PHE A 157 -10.89 -5.34 1.47
CA PHE A 157 -11.34 -4.23 0.61
C PHE A 157 -10.15 -3.60 -0.13
N SER A 158 -9.06 -3.30 0.60
CA SER A 158 -7.84 -2.74 0.00
C SER A 158 -7.16 -3.70 -0.96
N MET A 159 -7.08 -4.99 -0.61
CA MET A 159 -6.41 -5.99 -1.46
C MET A 159 -7.11 -6.17 -2.80
N ILE A 160 -8.45 -6.15 -2.85
CA ILE A 160 -9.19 -6.19 -4.11
C ILE A 160 -8.82 -5.01 -5.01
N ALA A 161 -8.80 -3.80 -4.45
CA ALA A 161 -8.47 -2.60 -5.20
C ALA A 161 -7.02 -2.61 -5.70
N GLN A 162 -6.09 -3.01 -4.84
CA GLN A 162 -4.66 -3.13 -5.16
C GLN A 162 -4.42 -4.15 -6.27
N ILE A 163 -5.03 -5.33 -6.21
CA ILE A 163 -4.89 -6.35 -7.26
C ILE A 163 -5.41 -5.84 -8.61
N TYR A 164 -6.56 -5.16 -8.62
CA TYR A 164 -7.07 -4.57 -9.85
C TYR A 164 -6.13 -3.48 -10.40
N TYR A 165 -5.51 -2.69 -9.52
CA TYR A 165 -4.53 -1.69 -9.93
C TYR A 165 -3.27 -2.34 -10.54
N ASP A 166 -2.69 -3.33 -9.86
CA ASP A 166 -1.46 -3.99 -10.30
C ASP A 166 -1.65 -4.80 -11.59
N THR A 167 -2.85 -5.38 -11.78
CA THR A 167 -3.25 -6.05 -13.02
C THR A 167 -3.73 -5.08 -14.12
N LYS A 168 -3.54 -3.77 -13.91
CA LYS A 168 -3.87 -2.68 -14.86
C LYS A 168 -5.36 -2.60 -15.23
N GLN A 169 -6.24 -3.13 -14.39
CA GLN A 169 -7.69 -3.03 -14.51
C GLN A 169 -8.18 -1.72 -13.85
N ASN A 170 -7.70 -0.58 -14.35
CA ASN A 170 -7.84 0.74 -13.71
C ASN A 170 -9.28 1.14 -13.35
N GLU A 171 -10.27 0.77 -14.16
CA GLU A 171 -11.67 1.08 -13.86
C GLU A 171 -12.18 0.28 -12.66
N LYS A 172 -11.92 -1.04 -12.63
CA LYS A 172 -12.27 -1.88 -11.49
C LYS A 172 -11.49 -1.48 -10.23
N ALA A 173 -10.23 -1.07 -10.40
CA ALA A 173 -9.40 -0.58 -9.30
C ALA A 173 -10.02 0.68 -8.67
N LEU A 174 -10.41 1.66 -9.50
CA LEU A 174 -11.03 2.89 -9.02
C LEU A 174 -12.33 2.61 -8.26
N ASP A 175 -13.23 1.78 -8.83
CA ASP A 175 -14.48 1.39 -8.15
C ASP A 175 -14.18 0.71 -6.80
N ALA A 176 -13.20 -0.20 -6.78
CA ALA A 176 -12.81 -0.91 -5.56
C ALA A 176 -12.15 0.02 -4.52
N PHE A 177 -11.36 1.02 -4.92
CA PHE A 177 -10.80 2.00 -3.98
C PHE A 177 -11.90 2.88 -3.36
N TYR A 178 -12.94 3.26 -4.11
CA TYR A 178 -14.09 3.95 -3.52
C TYR A 178 -14.84 3.07 -2.52
N ILE A 179 -15.01 1.78 -2.82
CA ILE A 179 -15.57 0.82 -1.86
C ILE A 179 -14.68 0.74 -0.62
N ALA A 180 -13.36 0.60 -0.79
CA ALA A 180 -12.40 0.55 0.31
C ALA A 180 -12.50 1.82 1.18
N LYS A 181 -12.48 3.01 0.58
CA LYS A 181 -12.69 4.28 1.30
C LYS A 181 -13.99 4.27 2.14
N SER A 182 -15.07 3.67 1.65
CA SER A 182 -16.35 3.61 2.39
C SER A 182 -16.41 2.58 3.53
N LYS A 183 -15.41 1.70 3.63
CA LYS A 183 -15.40 0.54 4.54
C LYS A 183 -14.25 0.54 5.54
N ILE A 184 -13.24 1.36 5.30
CA ILE A 184 -12.01 1.44 6.08
C ILE A 184 -12.09 2.66 6.98
N ASP A 185 -11.60 2.52 8.20
CA ASP A 185 -11.51 3.62 9.15
C ASP A 185 -10.58 4.71 8.63
N ASN A 186 -10.95 5.97 8.83
CA ASN A 186 -10.20 7.10 8.27
C ASN A 186 -8.85 7.36 8.96
N GLU A 187 -8.57 6.71 10.10
CA GLU A 187 -7.28 6.73 10.77
C GLU A 187 -6.31 5.66 10.23
N SER A 188 -6.77 4.75 9.36
CA SER A 188 -5.98 3.64 8.82
C SER A 188 -5.08 4.09 7.66
N ASP A 189 -3.84 3.59 7.60
CA ASP A 189 -2.93 3.79 6.46
C ASP A 189 -3.54 3.29 5.13
N LEU A 190 -4.44 2.30 5.22
CA LEU A 190 -5.18 1.78 4.06
C LEU A 190 -6.15 2.81 3.49
N TYR A 191 -6.71 3.68 4.32
CA TYR A 191 -7.59 4.78 3.88
C TYR A 191 -6.80 5.84 3.12
N ILE A 192 -5.63 6.22 3.64
CA ILE A 192 -4.69 7.14 2.99
C ILE A 192 -4.27 6.58 1.62
N ASN A 193 -3.94 5.28 1.55
CA ASN A 193 -3.60 4.62 0.29
C ASN A 193 -4.77 4.66 -0.72
N ALA A 194 -6.01 4.42 -0.26
CA ALA A 194 -7.19 4.50 -1.10
C ALA A 194 -7.41 5.92 -1.65
N LEU A 195 -7.27 6.95 -0.82
CA LEU A 195 -7.36 8.36 -1.25
C LEU A 195 -6.31 8.70 -2.32
N PHE A 196 -5.06 8.29 -2.13
CA PHE A 196 -3.99 8.55 -3.10
C PHE A 196 -4.33 7.95 -4.46
N ASN A 197 -4.75 6.68 -4.47
CA ASN A 197 -5.08 5.97 -5.70
C ASN A 197 -6.36 6.48 -6.37
N ILE A 198 -7.38 6.89 -5.60
CA ILE A 198 -8.56 7.58 -6.14
C ILE A 198 -8.14 8.86 -6.84
N GLY A 199 -7.36 9.72 -6.15
CA GLY A 199 -6.89 10.99 -6.71
C GLY A 199 -6.09 10.78 -7.99
N LEU A 200 -5.19 9.78 -8.00
CA LEU A 200 -4.37 9.44 -9.16
C LEU A 200 -5.21 8.94 -10.34
N LEU A 201 -6.08 7.95 -10.12
CA LEU A 201 -6.88 7.34 -11.19
C LEU A 201 -7.94 8.30 -11.74
N GLU A 202 -8.59 9.11 -10.90
CA GLU A 202 -9.52 10.14 -11.36
C GLU A 202 -8.79 11.22 -12.18
N SER A 203 -7.59 11.62 -11.77
CA SER A 203 -6.75 12.55 -12.56
C SER A 203 -6.41 11.98 -13.93
N LEU A 204 -6.08 10.69 -14.02
CA LEU A 204 -5.79 10.02 -15.30
C LEU A 204 -7.02 9.93 -16.20
N LYS A 205 -8.23 9.84 -15.63
CA LYS A 205 -9.50 9.90 -16.37
C LYS A 205 -9.91 11.33 -16.75
N GLY A 206 -9.22 12.35 -16.24
CA GLY A 206 -9.57 13.77 -16.43
C GLY A 206 -10.68 14.27 -15.50
N ASN A 207 -11.10 13.47 -14.52
CA ASN A 207 -12.12 13.82 -13.53
C ASN A 207 -11.49 14.62 -12.38
N TYR A 208 -10.96 15.79 -12.71
CA TYR A 208 -10.22 16.64 -11.77
C TYR A 208 -11.05 17.16 -10.60
N ASP A 209 -12.38 17.25 -10.77
CA ASP A 209 -13.37 17.57 -9.74
C ASP A 209 -13.45 16.51 -8.63
N LYS A 210 -13.16 15.24 -8.96
CA LYS A 210 -13.09 14.13 -8.01
C LYS A 210 -11.68 13.90 -7.48
N ALA A 211 -10.65 14.19 -8.28
CA ALA A 211 -9.27 14.06 -7.86
C ALA A 211 -8.86 15.08 -6.78
N GLU A 212 -9.26 16.36 -6.95
CA GLU A 212 -8.97 17.45 -6.00
C GLU A 212 -9.35 17.10 -4.55
N PRO A 213 -10.61 16.72 -4.23
CA PRO A 213 -10.99 16.42 -2.85
C PRO A 213 -10.24 15.21 -2.27
N ALA A 214 -9.92 14.18 -3.07
CA ALA A 214 -9.17 13.03 -2.58
C ALA A 214 -7.76 13.40 -2.12
N PHE A 215 -7.03 14.20 -2.89
CA PHE A 215 -5.71 14.68 -2.48
C PHE A 215 -5.76 15.68 -1.33
N ILE A 216 -6.77 16.56 -1.29
CA ILE A 216 -6.94 17.50 -0.16
C ILE A 216 -7.19 16.75 1.13
N GLU A 217 -8.10 15.78 1.12
CA GLU A 217 -8.41 14.94 2.27
C GLU A 217 -7.18 14.17 2.74
N LEU A 218 -6.40 13.60 1.81
CA LEU A 218 -5.15 12.92 2.13
C LEU A 218 -4.17 13.87 2.83
N ILE A 219 -3.94 15.06 2.27
CA ILE A 219 -3.02 16.07 2.83
C ILE A 219 -3.47 16.53 4.23
N GLN A 220 -4.76 16.48 4.54
CA GLN A 220 -5.27 16.81 5.88
C GLN A 220 -4.95 15.70 6.89
N LEU A 221 -4.98 14.43 6.47
CA LEU A 221 -4.67 13.27 7.31
C LEU A 221 -3.15 13.11 7.48
N ASP A 222 -2.40 13.25 6.39
CA ASP A 222 -0.94 13.24 6.37
C ASP A 222 -0.40 14.50 5.66
N SER A 223 -0.12 15.52 6.46
CA SER A 223 0.45 16.78 5.96
C SER A 223 1.87 16.65 5.39
N THR A 224 2.54 15.52 5.63
CA THR A 224 3.92 15.24 5.20
C THR A 224 4.00 14.42 3.91
N ASP A 225 2.88 13.96 3.36
CA ASP A 225 2.86 13.31 2.04
C ASP A 225 3.00 14.34 0.90
N TYR A 226 4.22 14.82 0.70
CA TYR A 226 4.54 15.82 -0.32
C TYR A 226 4.27 15.34 -1.75
N HIS A 227 4.19 14.03 -2.01
CA HIS A 227 3.82 13.52 -3.32
C HIS A 227 2.38 13.90 -3.69
N SER A 228 1.44 13.86 -2.74
CA SER A 228 0.06 14.33 -2.95
C SER A 228 -0.02 15.81 -3.26
N TYR A 229 0.88 16.64 -2.71
CA TYR A 229 0.95 18.06 -3.07
C TYR A 229 1.33 18.23 -4.54
N ALA A 230 2.36 17.52 -5.01
CA ALA A 230 2.77 17.55 -6.41
C ALA A 230 1.66 17.07 -7.36
N LYS A 231 0.90 16.04 -6.95
CA LYS A 231 -0.26 15.55 -7.72
C LYS A 231 -1.42 16.54 -7.75
N LEU A 232 -1.75 17.16 -6.62
CA LEU A 232 -2.76 18.21 -6.57
C LEU A 232 -2.36 19.45 -7.39
N ILE A 233 -1.07 19.80 -7.39
CA ILE A 233 -0.54 20.86 -8.27
C ILE A 233 -0.78 20.48 -9.74
N GLN A 234 -0.50 19.25 -10.17
CA GLN A 234 -0.80 18.78 -11.54
C GLN A 234 -2.28 18.94 -11.88
N VAL A 235 -3.19 18.58 -10.97
CA VAL A 235 -4.65 18.77 -11.14
C VAL A 235 -4.98 20.24 -11.42
N TYR A 236 -4.41 21.18 -10.65
CA TYR A 236 -4.64 22.60 -10.87
C TYR A 236 -4.03 23.13 -12.16
N TYR A 237 -2.84 22.65 -12.57
CA TYR A 237 -2.23 23.03 -13.83
C TYR A 237 -3.06 22.58 -15.04
N HIS A 238 -3.63 21.37 -14.98
CA HIS A 238 -4.58 20.89 -16.00
C HIS A 238 -5.83 21.76 -16.12
N ARG A 239 -6.34 22.26 -14.99
CA ARG A 239 -7.49 23.18 -14.93
C ARG A 239 -7.13 24.65 -15.16
N LYS A 240 -5.84 24.96 -15.33
CA LYS A 240 -5.29 26.33 -15.41
C LYS A 240 -5.58 27.19 -14.16
N GLU A 241 -5.77 26.55 -13.01
CA GLU A 241 -6.02 27.19 -11.72
C GLU A 241 -4.68 27.50 -11.00
N TYR A 242 -3.82 28.29 -11.64
CA TYR A 242 -2.44 28.50 -11.19
C TYR A 242 -2.32 29.16 -9.81
N ASP A 243 -3.29 29.99 -9.41
CA ASP A 243 -3.30 30.61 -8.09
C ASP A 243 -3.48 29.58 -6.97
N LYS A 244 -4.34 28.58 -7.17
CA LYS A 244 -4.46 27.46 -6.24
C LYS A 244 -3.19 26.62 -6.23
N ALA A 245 -2.61 26.33 -7.39
CA ALA A 245 -1.36 25.60 -7.49
C ALA A 245 -0.23 26.28 -6.71
N LYS A 246 -0.12 27.61 -6.79
CA LYS A 246 0.88 28.42 -6.10
C LYS A 246 0.85 28.20 -4.58
N LEU A 247 -0.33 28.12 -3.97
CA LEU A 247 -0.47 27.87 -2.52
C LEU A 247 0.23 26.57 -2.10
N TYR A 248 0.10 25.49 -2.88
CA TYR A 248 0.72 24.20 -2.58
C TYR A 248 2.19 24.15 -2.98
N LYS A 249 2.59 24.86 -4.04
CA LYS A 249 4.00 25.07 -4.36
C LYS A 249 4.72 25.76 -3.20
N ASP A 250 4.16 26.83 -2.64
CA ASP A 250 4.76 27.54 -1.50
C ASP A 250 4.97 26.62 -0.29
N LYS A 251 4.07 25.64 -0.07
CA LYS A 251 4.25 24.62 0.98
C LYS A 251 5.41 23.66 0.67
N LEU A 252 5.55 23.23 -0.59
CA LEU A 252 6.69 22.43 -1.03
C LEU A 252 8.02 23.19 -0.88
N TYR A 253 8.08 24.49 -1.24
CA TYR A 253 9.27 25.32 -1.02
C TYR A 253 9.62 25.42 0.46
N LYS A 254 8.64 25.64 1.35
CA LYS A 254 8.89 25.66 2.80
C LYS A 254 9.40 24.32 3.32
N ALA A 255 8.87 23.21 2.83
CA ALA A 255 9.35 21.88 3.19
C ALA A 255 10.78 21.61 2.67
N HIS A 256 11.09 22.09 1.46
CA HIS A 256 12.45 22.06 0.91
C HIS A 256 13.43 22.83 1.80
N ASP A 257 13.10 24.08 2.17
CA ASP A 257 13.94 24.94 3.00
C ASP A 257 14.23 24.34 4.38
N LYS A 258 13.28 23.56 4.91
CA LYS A 258 13.44 22.83 6.18
C LYS A 258 14.14 21.49 6.05
N GLY A 259 14.43 21.02 4.83
CA GLY A 259 15.01 19.70 4.58
C GLY A 259 14.06 18.52 4.83
N GLU A 260 12.75 18.75 4.80
CA GLU A 260 11.72 17.74 5.08
C GLU A 260 11.43 16.85 3.86
N LEU A 261 11.76 17.31 2.66
CA LEU A 261 11.55 16.56 1.41
C LEU A 261 12.49 15.36 1.31
N LYS A 262 11.98 14.25 0.75
CA LYS A 262 12.71 12.99 0.57
C LYS A 262 12.93 12.70 -0.91
N ASP A 263 13.90 11.83 -1.18
CA ASP A 263 14.20 11.31 -2.52
C ASP A 263 14.35 12.42 -3.58
N ASN A 264 13.78 12.21 -4.78
CA ASN A 264 13.85 13.15 -5.88
C ASN A 264 13.14 14.49 -5.58
N MET A 265 12.21 14.50 -4.61
CA MET A 265 11.54 15.74 -4.19
C MET A 265 12.46 16.71 -3.47
N LYS A 266 13.67 16.29 -3.04
CA LYS A 266 14.67 17.24 -2.52
C LYS A 266 15.08 18.28 -3.55
N ASP A 267 15.12 17.88 -4.82
CA ASP A 267 15.65 18.70 -5.90
C ASP A 267 14.54 19.38 -6.72
N MET A 268 13.46 18.67 -7.01
CA MET A 268 12.39 19.15 -7.88
C MET A 268 11.08 18.38 -7.70
N PHE A 269 9.98 18.95 -8.17
CA PHE A 269 8.68 18.28 -8.20
C PHE A 269 8.05 18.39 -9.59
N CYS A 270 7.32 17.34 -9.99
CA CYS A 270 6.56 17.35 -11.24
C CYS A 270 5.25 18.11 -11.02
N PHE A 271 5.02 19.16 -11.80
CA PHE A 271 3.86 20.04 -11.65
C PHE A 271 2.91 20.03 -12.85
N ASP A 272 3.32 19.48 -13.99
CA ASP A 272 2.44 19.21 -15.15
C ASP A 272 2.89 17.93 -15.88
N GLN A 273 1.94 17.23 -16.48
CA GLN A 273 2.18 16.05 -17.30
C GLN A 273 1.17 16.00 -18.45
N PHE A 274 1.63 15.81 -19.69
CA PHE A 274 0.73 15.75 -20.84
C PHE A 274 1.30 14.87 -21.95
N LYS A 275 0.42 14.44 -22.87
CA LYS A 275 0.84 13.76 -24.10
C LYS A 275 1.10 14.78 -25.19
N TRP A 276 2.16 14.57 -25.96
CA TRP A 276 2.44 15.31 -27.19
C TRP A 276 2.88 14.30 -28.26
N ASP A 277 2.09 14.19 -29.34
CA ASP A 277 2.18 13.09 -30.29
C ASP A 277 2.20 11.71 -29.57
N ASN A 278 3.23 10.89 -29.80
CA ASN A 278 3.42 9.58 -29.15
C ASN A 278 4.32 9.65 -27.91
N PHE A 279 4.61 10.86 -27.40
CA PHE A 279 5.52 11.06 -26.28
C PHE A 279 4.77 11.45 -25.01
N LEU A 280 5.27 10.98 -23.88
CA LEU A 280 4.90 11.49 -22.57
C LEU A 280 5.79 12.69 -22.25
N ILE A 281 5.18 13.81 -21.88
CA ILE A 281 5.89 14.98 -21.40
C ILE A 281 5.69 15.09 -19.90
N GLN A 282 6.78 15.14 -19.15
CA GLN A 282 6.75 15.48 -17.72
C GLN A 282 7.45 16.82 -17.50
N VAL A 283 6.81 17.69 -16.73
CA VAL A 283 7.31 19.04 -16.47
C VAL A 283 7.60 19.20 -15.00
N PHE A 284 8.87 19.45 -14.71
CA PHE A 284 9.40 19.60 -13.36
C PHE A 284 9.78 21.04 -13.08
N GLU A 285 9.62 21.43 -11.82
CA GLU A 285 10.15 22.65 -11.27
C GLU A 285 11.21 22.31 -10.22
N ARG A 286 12.40 22.88 -10.39
CA ARG A 286 13.52 22.75 -9.46
C ARG A 286 13.45 23.85 -8.41
N TYR A 287 13.71 23.48 -7.15
CA TYR A 287 13.89 24.48 -6.09
C TYR A 287 15.13 25.32 -6.38
N GLU A 288 15.02 26.62 -6.14
CA GLU A 288 16.15 27.53 -6.36
C GLU A 288 17.18 27.33 -5.25
N ASN A 289 18.40 26.98 -5.63
CA ASN A 289 19.50 26.98 -4.67
C ASN A 289 19.99 28.42 -4.49
N VAL A 290 19.78 28.97 -3.29
CA VAL A 290 20.06 30.37 -2.93
C VAL A 290 21.56 30.72 -2.95
N ASN A 291 22.46 29.76 -3.23
CA ASN A 291 23.87 30.03 -3.49
C ASN A 291 24.09 30.61 -4.90
N LYS A 292 23.81 31.90 -4.96
CA LYS A 292 23.93 32.88 -6.06
C LYS A 292 25.26 32.76 -6.81
N GLY A 293 25.19 32.41 -8.10
CA GLY A 293 26.31 32.59 -9.05
C GLY A 293 26.49 31.50 -10.11
N LYS A 294 25.70 30.43 -10.11
CA LYS A 294 25.81 29.34 -11.09
C LYS A 294 24.55 29.22 -11.95
N ILE A 295 24.74 28.81 -13.21
CA ILE A 295 23.65 28.43 -14.12
C ILE A 295 22.85 27.31 -13.44
N TYR A 296 21.52 27.47 -13.36
CA TYR A 296 20.62 26.43 -12.90
C TYR A 296 19.37 26.38 -13.78
N ASN A 297 18.76 25.19 -13.84
CA ASN A 297 17.58 24.95 -14.64
C ASN A 297 16.33 25.05 -13.75
N LYS A 298 15.45 26.01 -14.01
CA LYS A 298 14.24 26.22 -13.21
C LYS A 298 13.12 25.25 -13.59
N HIS A 299 12.68 25.29 -14.84
CA HIS A 299 11.67 24.39 -15.40
C HIS A 299 12.34 23.40 -16.35
N LEU A 300 11.95 22.13 -16.27
CA LEU A 300 12.48 21.05 -17.09
C LEU A 300 11.33 20.26 -17.71
N PHE A 301 11.33 20.16 -19.03
CA PHE A 301 10.44 19.33 -19.81
C PHE A 301 11.22 18.10 -20.27
N TYR A 302 10.83 16.93 -19.78
CA TYR A 302 11.35 15.66 -20.26
C TYR A 302 10.40 15.10 -21.29
N VAL A 303 10.90 14.90 -22.52
CA VAL A 303 10.19 14.19 -23.59
C VAL A 303 10.57 12.73 -23.49
N ILE A 304 9.59 11.87 -23.22
CA ILE A 304 9.79 10.46 -22.89
C ILE A 304 9.13 9.60 -23.97
N ASN A 305 9.90 8.65 -24.53
CA ASN A 305 9.41 7.70 -25.54
C ASN A 305 8.58 6.57 -24.90
N ASN A 306 8.00 5.70 -25.75
CA ASN A 306 7.22 4.55 -25.28
C ASN A 306 8.05 3.49 -24.53
N ALA A 307 9.38 3.49 -24.67
CA ALA A 307 10.28 2.62 -23.91
C ALA A 307 10.63 3.21 -22.52
N GLY A 308 10.24 4.45 -22.23
CA GLY A 308 10.56 5.15 -20.98
C GLY A 308 11.84 5.98 -21.02
N ASP A 309 12.51 6.08 -22.18
CA ASP A 309 13.74 6.85 -22.31
C ASP A 309 13.45 8.34 -22.49
N ILE A 310 14.26 9.18 -21.84
CA ILE A 310 14.29 10.61 -22.07
C ILE A 310 15.10 10.88 -23.35
N ILE A 311 14.41 11.29 -24.41
CA ILE A 311 15.03 11.50 -25.74
C ILE A 311 15.34 12.97 -26.03
N LEU A 312 14.67 13.87 -25.33
CA LEU A 312 14.87 15.31 -25.43
C LEU A 312 14.55 15.95 -24.08
N ARG A 313 15.37 16.93 -23.68
CA ARG A 313 15.12 17.76 -22.50
C ARG A 313 15.07 19.22 -22.91
N VAL A 314 13.95 19.89 -22.69
CA VAL A 314 13.83 21.35 -22.85
C VAL A 314 13.81 22.00 -21.47
N GLN A 315 14.52 23.10 -21.27
CA GLN A 315 14.67 23.69 -19.94
C GLN A 315 14.89 25.19 -19.98
N THR A 316 14.45 25.87 -18.93
CA THR A 316 14.79 27.28 -18.70
C THR A 316 16.10 27.37 -17.93
N GLU A 317 17.12 27.99 -18.50
CA GLU A 317 18.44 28.18 -17.90
C GLU A 317 18.59 29.61 -17.39
N PHE A 318 18.93 29.77 -16.12
CA PHE A 318 19.25 31.08 -15.55
C PHE A 318 20.55 31.62 -16.17
N SER A 319 20.48 32.84 -16.72
CA SER A 319 21.60 33.50 -17.40
C SER A 319 21.94 34.84 -16.74
N PRO A 320 22.95 34.87 -15.83
CA PRO A 320 23.44 36.12 -15.24
C PRO A 320 23.87 37.14 -16.30
N ILE A 321 24.57 36.68 -17.34
CA ILE A 321 25.07 37.51 -18.44
C ILE A 321 23.91 38.16 -19.22
N SER A 322 22.82 37.42 -19.46
CA SER A 322 21.65 37.99 -20.13
C SER A 322 21.07 39.15 -19.31
N ILE A 323 21.02 39.02 -17.99
CA ILE A 323 20.51 40.06 -17.09
C ILE A 323 21.43 41.29 -17.10
N GLU A 324 22.76 41.07 -17.04
CA GLU A 324 23.75 42.16 -17.11
C GLU A 324 23.65 42.97 -18.41
N LEU A 325 23.27 42.31 -19.51
CA LEU A 325 23.06 42.93 -20.81
C LEU A 325 21.63 43.50 -21.01
N GLY A 326 20.80 43.53 -19.96
CA GLY A 326 19.42 44.03 -20.02
C GLY A 326 18.42 43.10 -20.71
N GLY A 327 18.79 41.84 -20.92
CA GLY A 327 17.96 40.79 -21.48
C GLY A 327 17.18 39.97 -20.43
N PRO A 328 16.52 38.88 -20.87
CA PRO A 328 15.68 38.05 -20.00
C PRO A 328 16.49 37.30 -18.93
N LYS A 329 15.82 36.94 -17.82
CA LYS A 329 16.42 36.20 -16.70
C LYS A 329 16.72 34.73 -17.05
N TYR A 330 15.82 34.11 -17.79
CA TYR A 330 15.91 32.72 -18.20
C TYR A 330 15.95 32.60 -19.72
N LEU A 331 16.81 31.73 -20.24
CA LEU A 331 16.84 31.35 -21.66
C LEU A 331 16.30 29.93 -21.82
N LEU A 332 15.49 29.70 -22.84
CA LEU A 332 14.97 28.37 -23.14
C LEU A 332 15.98 27.61 -24.00
N CYS A 333 16.44 26.48 -23.47
CA CYS A 333 17.42 25.63 -24.12
C CYS A 333 16.88 24.21 -24.31
N ALA A 334 17.47 23.46 -25.23
CA ALA A 334 17.18 22.05 -25.47
C ALA A 334 18.46 21.22 -25.40
N ASN A 335 18.37 19.98 -24.89
CA ASN A 335 19.45 19.01 -24.92
C ASN A 335 18.97 17.71 -25.57
N LYS A 336 19.68 17.26 -26.60
CA LYS A 336 19.41 16.01 -27.32
C LYS A 336 20.71 15.20 -27.38
N GLY A 337 20.75 14.07 -26.67
CA GLY A 337 22.02 13.38 -26.38
C GLY A 337 22.99 14.35 -25.69
N ASP A 338 24.22 14.44 -26.21
CA ASP A 338 25.26 15.33 -25.70
C ASP A 338 25.23 16.75 -26.30
N THR A 339 24.28 17.02 -27.20
CA THR A 339 24.20 18.33 -27.88
C THR A 339 23.28 19.29 -27.15
N HIS A 340 23.80 20.50 -26.89
CA HIS A 340 23.08 21.60 -26.26
C HIS A 340 22.69 22.66 -27.31
N TYR A 341 21.43 23.11 -27.27
CA TYR A 341 20.88 24.10 -28.19
C TYR A 341 20.25 25.27 -27.42
N ASN A 342 20.65 26.49 -27.76
CA ASN A 342 20.02 27.71 -27.28
C ASN A 342 18.95 28.16 -28.31
N SER A 343 17.72 28.39 -27.86
CA SER A 343 16.63 28.81 -28.76
C SER A 343 16.59 30.31 -29.05
N GLY A 344 17.26 31.13 -28.24
CA GLY A 344 17.11 32.59 -28.23
C GLY A 344 15.80 33.09 -27.61
N ILE A 345 14.89 32.19 -27.22
CA ILE A 345 13.66 32.54 -26.51
C ILE A 345 14.01 32.73 -25.04
N GLY A 346 13.59 33.84 -24.44
CA GLY A 346 13.83 34.09 -23.03
C GLY A 346 12.61 34.58 -22.27
N PHE A 347 12.70 34.46 -20.95
CA PHE A 347 11.62 34.69 -20.00
C PHE A 347 12.12 35.42 -18.75
N SER A 348 11.22 36.14 -18.11
CA SER A 348 11.44 36.90 -16.87
C SER A 348 10.71 36.24 -15.69
N ASP A 349 10.77 36.87 -14.51
CA ASP A 349 10.16 36.34 -13.29
C ASP A 349 8.63 36.27 -13.32
N ASP A 350 7.99 37.06 -14.18
CA ASP A 350 6.55 37.06 -14.45
C ASP A 350 6.12 36.03 -15.51
N LEU A 351 6.97 35.03 -15.78
CA LEU A 351 6.73 33.95 -16.73
C LEU A 351 5.34 33.33 -16.56
N LYS A 352 4.57 33.33 -17.63
CA LYS A 352 3.32 32.59 -17.74
C LYS A 352 3.59 31.19 -18.24
N TYR A 353 3.06 30.20 -17.54
CA TYR A 353 3.32 28.80 -17.85
C TYR A 353 2.86 28.40 -19.27
N ASP A 354 1.69 28.88 -19.71
CA ASP A 354 1.16 28.59 -21.05
C ASP A 354 2.10 29.09 -22.17
N ASP A 355 2.77 30.23 -21.97
CA ASP A 355 3.73 30.78 -22.92
C ASP A 355 5.01 29.91 -22.95
N LEU A 356 5.50 29.52 -21.77
CA LEU A 356 6.64 28.60 -21.63
C LEU A 356 6.36 27.25 -22.30
N LYS A 357 5.20 26.66 -22.01
CA LYS A 357 4.77 25.37 -22.57
C LYS A 357 4.67 25.44 -24.09
N SER A 358 4.06 26.51 -24.62
CA SER A 358 3.96 26.75 -26.06
C SER A 358 5.34 26.88 -26.72
N ALA A 359 6.29 27.58 -26.09
CA ALA A 359 7.66 27.69 -26.59
C ALA A 359 8.41 26.35 -26.53
N ALA A 360 8.22 25.57 -25.47
CA ALA A 360 8.83 24.24 -25.34
C ALA A 360 8.33 23.29 -26.44
N ILE A 361 7.02 23.29 -26.74
CA ILE A 361 6.43 22.49 -27.81
C ILE A 361 7.06 22.80 -29.18
N LYS A 362 7.33 24.07 -29.49
CA LYS A 362 8.04 24.46 -30.73
C LYS A 362 9.45 23.87 -30.80
N LEU A 363 10.14 23.74 -29.66
CA LEU A 363 11.45 23.07 -29.63
C LEU A 363 11.31 21.55 -29.78
N PHE A 364 10.25 20.94 -29.25
CA PHE A 364 9.96 19.53 -29.51
C PHE A 364 9.78 19.31 -31.01
N GLU A 365 8.93 20.11 -31.67
CA GLU A 365 8.71 20.05 -33.12
C GLU A 365 10.02 20.18 -33.89
N LYS A 366 10.85 21.17 -33.56
CA LYS A 366 12.12 21.44 -34.25
C LYS A 366 13.16 20.32 -34.13
N TYR A 367 13.23 19.65 -32.98
CA TYR A 367 14.30 18.70 -32.69
C TYR A 367 13.86 17.23 -32.75
N MET A 368 12.56 16.96 -32.84
CA MET A 368 12.01 15.60 -32.92
C MET A 368 11.38 15.26 -34.28
N LYS A 369 10.99 16.27 -35.08
CA LYS A 369 10.55 16.13 -36.47
C LYS A 369 11.65 16.67 -37.38
#